data_AF-A0A6F9AW97-F1
#
_entry.id   AF-A0A6F9AW97-F1
#
_cell.length_a   1.000
_cell.length_b   1.000
_cell.length_c   1.000
_cell.angle_alpha   90.00
_cell.angle_beta   90.00
_cell.angle_gamma   90.00
#
_symmetry.space_group_name_H-M   'P 1'
#
loop_
_entity.id
_entity.type
_entity.pdbx_description
1 polymer ?
#
loop_
_entity_poly.entity_id
_entity_poly.type
_entity_poly.pdbx_seq_one_letter_code
_entity_poly.pdbx_strand_id
1 'polypeptide(L)'
;MPRCRGVQLKGACTNRKRLLVLCVQSHKGCSRCPPAPPPAMSASTSTTIPPFKFRPRRESVDWRRISVVDVDLVASELDFQTLQEHITGVTFCNVEGERCVRCQSPVDPALLKLFRLAQLTVEYLLHSQEYLTLSLGAAEERLQTQAREHQQLLAQQQKQADQAKALKTELKQRKKIIALNQQAMINMTNCHKCQHCDKAFMNSSFLQNHMQRRHPDEYDSQLRTGNQRKVKSIADEEEISRLKGQLSKTTSELESQKQALLAKASQERDQQSMHQDWMRKLERWKEEEHRKIEEMRDGFRREIEMLHNQNALLQQKVDLQRTNPERRPSPAPQQTDQDMDEKKQACGPEDGSETQETGGKVYIKN
;
A
#
# COMPACT_ATOMS: atom_id res chain seq x y z
N MET A 1 -13.66 -2.87 45.43
CA MET A 1 -12.62 -3.13 46.45
C MET A 1 -12.75 -4.59 46.85
N PRO A 2 -11.70 -5.41 46.74
CA PRO A 2 -10.43 -5.17 47.41
C PRO A 2 -9.21 -5.11 46.48
N ARG A 3 -8.21 -4.41 46.99
CA ARG A 3 -6.82 -4.34 46.50
C ARG A 3 -6.08 -5.61 46.87
N CYS A 4 -5.15 -6.04 46.02
CA CYS A 4 -3.87 -6.58 46.49
C CYS A 4 -2.74 -6.24 45.49
N ARG A 5 -1.63 -5.77 46.06
CA ARG A 5 -0.34 -5.35 45.48
C ARG A 5 0.30 -6.56 44.77
N GLY A 6 1.00 -6.46 43.65
CA GLY A 6 2.17 -5.62 43.38
C GLY A 6 3.44 -6.45 43.65
N VAL A 7 4.02 -7.08 42.61
CA VAL A 7 5.42 -7.54 42.61
C VAL A 7 6.01 -7.27 41.22
N GLN A 8 7.07 -6.49 41.23
CA GLN A 8 7.91 -6.12 40.09
C GLN A 8 9.16 -6.98 40.19
N LEU A 9 9.56 -7.67 39.11
CA LEU A 9 10.90 -8.25 38.99
C LEU A 9 11.44 -8.03 37.57
N LYS A 10 12.50 -7.22 37.51
CA LYS A 10 13.40 -7.01 36.37
C LYS A 10 14.26 -8.26 36.16
N GLY A 11 14.69 -8.55 34.92
CA GLY A 11 15.78 -9.50 34.70
C GLY A 11 15.95 -9.92 33.23
N ALA A 12 17.16 -9.72 32.70
CA ALA A 12 17.51 -9.81 31.29
C ALA A 12 17.91 -11.21 30.79
N CYS A 13 18.04 -11.30 29.46
CA CYS A 13 19.05 -12.03 28.70
C CYS A 13 18.85 -13.51 28.28
N THR A 14 18.96 -13.66 26.95
CA THR A 14 19.69 -14.68 26.16
C THR A 14 19.12 -16.08 25.94
N ASN A 15 18.68 -16.27 24.68
CA ASN A 15 19.17 -17.27 23.71
C ASN A 15 19.16 -18.76 24.15
N ARG A 16 18.22 -19.56 23.62
CA ARG A 16 18.44 -21.00 23.46
C ARG A 16 17.72 -21.58 22.24
N LYS A 17 18.54 -22.28 21.45
CA LYS A 17 18.28 -22.95 20.18
C LYS A 17 17.35 -24.17 20.31
N ARG A 18 16.76 -24.49 19.15
CA ARG A 18 16.39 -25.83 18.62
C ARG A 18 15.25 -26.59 19.31
N LEU A 19 14.19 -26.87 18.54
CA LEU A 19 13.87 -28.23 18.09
C LEU A 19 12.79 -28.18 16.99
N LEU A 20 13.10 -28.66 15.79
CA LEU A 20 12.10 -29.31 14.92
C LEU A 20 12.86 -30.16 13.90
N VAL A 21 12.77 -31.46 14.12
CA VAL A 21 13.34 -32.55 13.33
C VAL A 21 12.15 -33.43 12.94
N LEU A 22 12.07 -33.70 11.63
CA LEU A 22 11.35 -34.76 10.91
C LEU A 22 9.82 -34.64 10.75
N CYS A 23 9.36 -34.53 9.49
CA CYS A 23 9.01 -35.71 8.70
C CYS A 23 8.74 -35.31 7.23
N VAL A 24 9.59 -35.75 6.29
CA VAL A 24 9.22 -35.89 4.87
C VAL A 24 9.82 -37.20 4.39
N GLN A 25 8.96 -38.17 4.09
CA GLN A 25 9.35 -39.45 3.50
C GLN A 25 9.35 -39.36 1.97
N SER A 26 10.51 -39.72 1.43
CA SER A 26 10.82 -40.42 0.17
C SER A 26 9.82 -40.43 -0.99
N HIS A 27 10.30 -39.95 -2.16
CA HIS A 27 10.32 -40.76 -3.39
C HIS A 27 11.67 -40.55 -4.12
N LYS A 28 12.35 -41.65 -4.47
CA LYS A 28 13.64 -41.67 -5.18
C LYS A 28 13.45 -41.58 -6.71
N GLY A 29 14.18 -40.65 -7.32
CA GLY A 29 15.04 -40.87 -8.50
C GLY A 29 14.44 -40.87 -9.90
N CYS A 30 14.68 -39.80 -10.68
CA CYS A 30 15.51 -39.86 -11.89
C CYS A 30 15.86 -38.44 -12.40
N SER A 31 17.00 -38.31 -13.04
CA SER A 31 17.82 -37.10 -13.17
C SER A 31 17.58 -36.31 -14.46
N ARG A 32 17.95 -35.00 -14.40
CA ARG A 32 18.18 -34.01 -15.48
C ARG A 32 16.98 -33.20 -15.99
N CYS A 33 16.75 -32.05 -15.36
CA CYS A 33 16.42 -30.77 -16.01
C CYS A 33 16.93 -29.63 -15.11
N PRO A 34 17.53 -28.55 -15.65
CA PRO A 34 17.86 -27.38 -14.84
C PRO A 34 16.57 -26.70 -14.34
N PRO A 35 16.54 -26.13 -13.12
CA PRO A 35 15.36 -25.44 -12.62
C PRO A 35 15.10 -24.17 -13.43
N ALA A 36 13.87 -24.01 -13.91
CA ALA A 36 13.41 -22.77 -14.52
C ALA A 36 13.50 -21.63 -13.48
N PRO A 37 13.87 -20.40 -13.90
CA PRO A 37 13.91 -19.26 -12.99
C PRO A 37 12.49 -18.96 -12.47
N PRO A 38 12.36 -18.46 -11.22
CA PRO A 38 11.06 -18.04 -10.69
C PRO A 38 10.46 -16.93 -11.58
N PRO A 39 9.12 -16.84 -11.67
CA PRO A 39 8.48 -15.79 -12.45
C PRO A 39 8.96 -14.44 -11.93
N ALA A 40 9.53 -13.64 -12.82
CA ALA A 40 9.92 -12.28 -12.54
C ALA A 40 8.71 -11.56 -11.96
N MET A 41 8.77 -11.24 -10.66
CA MET A 41 7.89 -10.24 -10.11
C MET A 41 8.15 -8.98 -10.92
N SER A 42 7.15 -8.52 -11.67
CA SER A 42 7.21 -7.26 -12.40
C SER A 42 7.61 -6.20 -11.39
N ALA A 43 8.88 -5.80 -11.46
CA ALA A 43 9.37 -4.65 -10.75
C ALA A 43 8.60 -3.47 -11.31
N SER A 44 7.54 -3.08 -10.60
CA SER A 44 6.89 -1.79 -10.80
C SER A 44 7.98 -0.75 -10.71
N THR A 45 8.37 -0.21 -11.85
CA THR A 45 9.34 0.86 -11.99
C THR A 45 8.78 2.03 -11.21
N SER A 46 9.23 2.19 -9.96
CA SER A 46 8.93 3.36 -9.17
C SER A 46 9.57 4.53 -9.90
N THR A 47 8.77 5.31 -10.62
CA THR A 47 9.16 6.59 -11.22
C THR A 47 9.72 7.46 -10.09
N THR A 48 11.03 7.45 -9.94
CA THR A 48 11.69 8.14 -8.83
C THR A 48 11.92 9.56 -9.29
N ILE A 49 11.10 10.48 -8.77
CA ILE A 49 11.22 11.89 -9.12
C ILE A 49 12.44 12.44 -8.36
N PRO A 50 13.44 13.01 -9.06
CA PRO A 50 14.66 13.50 -8.42
C PRO A 50 14.36 14.66 -7.45
N PRO A 51 15.18 14.81 -6.38
CA PRO A 51 14.98 15.86 -5.39
C PRO A 51 15.21 17.26 -5.99
N PHE A 52 14.31 18.20 -5.67
CA PHE A 52 14.38 19.58 -6.14
C PHE A 52 15.57 20.34 -5.55
N LYS A 53 16.30 21.04 -6.42
CA LYS A 53 17.33 22.01 -6.04
C LYS A 53 17.36 23.14 -7.06
N PHE A 54 17.45 24.37 -6.57
CA PHE A 54 17.64 25.53 -7.43
C PHE A 54 18.97 25.46 -8.18
N ARG A 55 18.93 25.77 -9.47
CA ARG A 55 20.09 25.81 -10.34
C ARG A 55 20.83 27.14 -10.21
N PRO A 56 22.17 27.15 -10.30
CA PRO A 56 22.92 28.39 -10.39
C PRO A 56 22.60 29.09 -11.71
N ARG A 57 22.38 30.41 -11.67
CA ARG A 57 22.09 31.22 -12.86
C ARG A 57 23.41 31.69 -13.46
N ARG A 58 23.78 31.14 -14.62
CA ARG A 58 25.08 31.38 -15.27
C ARG A 58 24.94 32.00 -16.67
N GLU A 59 23.73 31.99 -17.22
CA GLU A 59 23.47 32.39 -18.60
C GLU A 59 23.32 33.91 -18.67
N SER A 60 23.92 34.57 -19.66
CA SER A 60 23.77 36.01 -19.88
C SER A 60 22.38 36.35 -20.42
N VAL A 61 21.89 37.56 -20.13
CA VAL A 61 20.61 38.04 -20.66
C VAL A 61 20.75 38.39 -22.15
N ASP A 62 19.90 37.82 -23.01
CA ASP A 62 19.79 38.24 -24.42
C ASP A 62 18.81 39.42 -24.54
N TRP A 63 19.33 40.62 -24.33
CA TRP A 63 18.56 41.86 -24.38
C TRP A 63 17.91 42.13 -25.74
N ARG A 64 18.51 41.65 -26.83
CA ARG A 64 17.94 41.83 -28.17
C ARG A 64 16.65 41.04 -28.30
N ARG A 65 16.68 39.77 -27.91
CA ARG A 65 15.48 38.91 -27.94
C ARG A 65 14.39 39.44 -27.02
N ILE A 66 14.74 39.84 -25.80
CA ILE A 66 13.76 40.39 -24.85
C ILE A 66 13.14 41.69 -25.35
N SER A 67 13.93 42.57 -26.00
CA SER A 67 13.42 43.87 -26.47
C SER A 67 12.37 43.81 -27.58
N VAL A 68 12.28 42.69 -28.31
CA VAL A 68 11.31 42.50 -29.40
C VAL A 68 9.96 42.00 -28.86
N VAL A 69 9.93 41.47 -27.63
CA VAL A 69 8.71 40.95 -27.02
C VAL A 69 7.82 42.10 -26.56
N ASP A 70 6.62 42.20 -27.13
CA ASP A 70 5.55 43.07 -26.64
C ASP A 70 4.80 42.38 -25.49
N VAL A 71 5.11 42.79 -24.25
CA VAL A 71 4.58 42.15 -23.04
C VAL A 71 3.08 42.42 -22.87
N ASP A 72 2.59 43.58 -23.29
CA ASP A 72 1.17 43.95 -23.16
C ASP A 72 0.33 43.13 -24.14
N LEU A 73 0.82 42.95 -25.36
CA LEU A 73 0.18 42.09 -26.35
C LEU A 73 0.13 40.64 -25.86
N VAL A 74 1.27 40.09 -25.41
CA VAL A 74 1.35 38.72 -24.85
C VAL A 74 0.34 38.51 -23.71
N ALA A 75 0.20 39.50 -22.81
CA ALA A 75 -0.75 39.42 -21.71
C ALA A 75 -2.21 39.49 -22.19
N SER A 76 -2.52 40.35 -23.16
CA SER A 76 -3.88 40.55 -23.66
C SER A 76 -4.38 39.40 -24.54
N GLU A 77 -3.49 38.80 -25.34
CA GLU A 77 -3.81 37.70 -26.26
C GLU A 77 -3.59 36.32 -25.63
N LEU A 78 -3.01 36.26 -24.43
CA LEU A 78 -2.62 35.01 -23.77
C LEU A 78 -1.69 34.17 -24.65
N ASP A 79 -0.71 34.81 -25.28
CA ASP A 79 0.25 34.15 -26.15
C ASP A 79 1.26 33.32 -25.33
N PHE A 80 0.81 32.12 -24.97
CA PHE A 80 1.61 31.14 -24.23
C PHE A 80 2.81 30.65 -25.04
N GLN A 81 2.77 30.71 -26.36
CA GLN A 81 3.86 30.25 -27.21
C GLN A 81 5.07 31.18 -27.05
N THR A 82 4.85 32.49 -27.18
CA THR A 82 5.90 33.49 -26.92
C THR A 82 6.44 33.40 -25.49
N LEU A 83 5.58 33.22 -24.47
CA LEU A 83 6.01 33.01 -23.09
C LEU A 83 6.88 31.75 -22.93
N GLN A 84 6.45 30.63 -23.53
CA GLN A 84 7.15 29.35 -23.46
C GLN A 84 8.53 29.41 -24.12
N GLU A 85 8.69 30.18 -25.19
CA GLU A 85 9.97 30.38 -25.85
C GLU A 85 10.98 31.14 -24.98
N HIS A 86 10.50 32.04 -24.11
CA HIS A 86 11.34 32.88 -23.26
C HIS A 86 11.52 32.34 -21.84
N ILE A 87 10.69 31.39 -21.40
CA ILE A 87 10.63 30.93 -20.01
C ILE A 87 11.99 30.47 -19.46
N THR A 88 12.75 29.70 -20.24
CA THR A 88 14.07 29.20 -19.84
C THR A 88 15.06 30.35 -19.71
N GLY A 89 15.12 31.23 -20.72
CA GLY A 89 16.04 32.36 -20.73
C GLY A 89 15.78 33.33 -19.58
N VAL A 90 14.52 33.63 -19.27
CA VAL A 90 14.15 34.52 -18.16
C VAL A 90 14.39 33.86 -16.80
N THR A 91 14.06 32.56 -16.68
CA THR A 91 14.20 31.84 -15.41
C THR A 91 15.66 31.64 -15.03
N PHE A 92 16.54 31.28 -15.96
CA PHE A 92 17.91 30.84 -15.64
C PHE A 92 19.01 31.86 -15.94
N CYS A 93 18.66 33.04 -16.47
CA CYS A 93 19.64 34.10 -16.70
C CYS A 93 20.19 34.72 -15.41
N ASN A 94 21.45 35.15 -15.48
CA ASN A 94 22.11 35.94 -14.48
C ASN A 94 21.86 37.43 -14.76
N VAL A 95 21.14 38.09 -13.86
CA VAL A 95 20.95 39.56 -13.89
C VAL A 95 21.92 40.31 -12.97
N GLU A 96 22.72 39.59 -12.19
CA GLU A 96 23.70 40.20 -11.29
C GLU A 96 24.81 40.86 -12.10
N GLY A 97 24.94 42.18 -11.97
CA GLY A 97 25.94 42.97 -12.69
C GLY A 97 25.46 43.62 -13.98
N GLU A 98 24.21 43.37 -14.40
CA GLU A 98 23.58 44.11 -15.50
C GLU A 98 23.48 45.60 -15.16
N ARG A 99 23.66 46.45 -16.17
CA ARG A 99 23.71 47.92 -16.02
C ARG A 99 22.74 48.58 -16.99
N CYS A 100 22.23 49.74 -16.61
CA CYS A 100 21.41 50.53 -17.50
C CYS A 100 22.18 50.89 -18.77
N VAL A 101 21.65 50.55 -19.94
CA VAL A 101 22.28 50.81 -21.24
C VAL A 101 22.53 52.30 -21.49
N ARG A 102 21.70 53.19 -20.91
CA ARG A 102 21.78 54.64 -21.14
C ARG A 102 22.78 55.35 -20.23
N CYS A 103 22.81 55.01 -18.93
CA CYS A 103 23.59 55.74 -17.94
C CYS A 103 24.63 54.89 -17.20
N GLN A 104 24.74 53.60 -17.51
CA GLN A 104 25.66 52.62 -16.91
C GLN A 104 25.50 52.43 -15.39
N SER A 105 24.49 53.04 -14.79
CA SER A 105 24.14 52.85 -13.39
C SER A 105 23.76 51.39 -13.13
N PRO A 106 24.15 50.82 -11.98
CA PRO A 106 23.70 49.50 -11.59
C PRO A 106 22.18 49.47 -11.43
N VAL A 107 21.57 48.31 -11.66
CA VAL A 107 20.14 48.10 -11.38
C VAL A 107 19.90 48.24 -9.88
N ASP A 108 18.76 48.81 -9.52
CA ASP A 108 18.33 48.94 -8.12
C ASP A 108 18.35 47.58 -7.41
N PRO A 109 18.98 47.46 -6.22
CA PRO A 109 19.06 46.20 -5.50
C PRO A 109 17.71 45.58 -5.11
N ALA A 110 16.67 46.38 -4.86
CA ALA A 110 15.35 45.86 -4.54
C ALA A 110 14.67 45.26 -5.78
N LEU A 111 14.82 45.89 -6.96
CA LEU A 111 14.36 45.32 -8.23
C LEU A 111 15.10 44.01 -8.57
N LEU A 112 16.41 43.94 -8.34
CA LEU A 112 17.17 42.70 -8.53
C LEU A 112 16.67 41.58 -7.61
N LYS A 113 16.39 41.89 -6.34
CA LYS A 113 15.80 40.91 -5.40
C LYS A 113 14.40 40.46 -5.84
N LEU A 114 13.55 41.39 -6.27
CA LEU A 114 12.21 41.09 -6.77
C LEU A 114 12.28 40.16 -7.98
N PHE A 115 13.14 40.47 -8.95
CA PHE A 115 13.34 39.63 -10.13
C PHE A 115 13.91 38.28 -9.75
N ARG A 116 14.89 38.23 -8.84
CA ARG A 116 15.46 36.96 -8.36
C ARG A 116 14.42 36.08 -7.69
N LEU A 117 13.53 36.66 -6.88
CA LEU A 117 12.39 35.95 -6.31
C LEU A 117 11.46 35.43 -7.41
N ALA A 118 11.11 36.26 -8.40
CA ALA A 118 10.30 35.83 -9.53
C ALA A 118 10.92 34.63 -10.28
N GLN A 119 12.22 34.68 -10.58
CA GLN A 119 12.91 33.55 -11.23
C GLN A 119 12.89 32.28 -10.37
N LEU A 120 13.09 32.39 -9.05
CA LEU A 120 13.02 31.23 -8.15
C LEU A 120 11.59 30.67 -8.08
N THR A 121 10.58 31.54 -8.08
CA THR A 121 9.17 31.15 -8.14
C THR A 121 8.88 30.40 -9.43
N VAL A 122 9.29 30.91 -10.60
CA VAL A 122 9.07 30.23 -11.90
C VAL A 122 9.79 28.88 -11.94
N GLU A 123 11.03 28.79 -11.47
CA GLU A 123 11.77 27.52 -11.41
C GLU A 123 11.08 26.48 -10.54
N TYR A 124 10.54 26.90 -9.38
CA TYR A 124 9.74 26.03 -8.53
C TYR A 124 8.43 25.60 -9.19
N LEU A 125 7.76 26.50 -9.93
CA LEU A 125 6.54 26.18 -10.65
C LEU A 125 6.80 25.18 -11.79
N LEU A 126 7.89 25.34 -12.53
CA LEU A 126 8.32 24.40 -13.57
C LEU A 126 8.60 23.01 -12.99
N HIS A 127 9.34 22.94 -11.87
CA HIS A 127 9.55 21.67 -11.18
C HIS A 127 8.24 21.05 -10.70
N SER A 128 7.35 21.86 -10.12
CA SER A 128 6.05 21.39 -9.64
C SER A 128 5.20 20.84 -10.78
N GLN A 129 5.22 21.50 -11.95
CA GLN A 129 4.52 21.03 -13.15
C GLN A 129 5.06 19.66 -13.61
N GLU A 130 6.39 19.51 -13.70
CA GLU A 130 7.03 18.24 -14.08
C GLU A 130 6.72 17.14 -13.06
N TYR A 131 6.85 17.44 -11.76
CA TYR A 131 6.52 16.52 -10.67
C TYR A 131 5.07 16.04 -10.75
N LEU A 132 4.12 16.97 -10.91
CA LEU A 132 2.70 16.64 -11.01
C LEU A 132 2.39 15.83 -12.26
N THR A 133 3.02 16.17 -13.40
CA THR A 133 2.84 15.43 -14.66
C THR A 133 3.31 13.98 -14.53
N LEU A 134 4.50 13.76 -13.96
CA LEU A 134 5.04 12.41 -13.72
C LEU A 134 4.20 11.64 -12.69
N SER A 135 3.79 12.29 -11.61
CA SER A 135 2.96 11.69 -10.56
C SER A 135 1.58 11.28 -11.09
N LEU A 136 0.96 12.13 -11.90
CA LEU A 136 -0.31 11.86 -12.56
C LEU A 136 -0.19 10.68 -13.51
N GLY A 137 0.79 10.67 -14.42
CA GLY A 137 1.00 9.55 -15.34
C GLY A 137 1.22 8.23 -14.62
N ALA A 138 2.00 8.22 -13.54
CA ALA A 138 2.20 7.03 -12.71
C ALA A 138 0.91 6.57 -12.01
N ALA A 139 0.04 7.51 -11.59
CA ALA A 139 -1.25 7.19 -11.00
C ALA A 139 -2.22 6.60 -12.03
N GLU A 140 -2.26 7.16 -13.25
CA GLU A 140 -3.06 6.66 -14.36
C GLU A 140 -2.65 5.23 -14.76
N GLU A 141 -1.36 4.95 -14.83
CA GLU A 141 -0.86 3.59 -15.14
C GLU A 141 -1.27 2.57 -14.07
N ARG A 142 -1.16 2.93 -12.79
CA ARG A 142 -1.64 2.08 -11.69
C ARG A 142 -3.13 1.82 -11.79
N LEU A 143 -3.93 2.85 -12.07
CA LEU A 143 -5.37 2.72 -12.23
C LEU A 143 -5.72 1.80 -13.40
N GLN A 144 -5.06 1.94 -14.56
CA GLN A 144 -5.26 1.07 -15.70
C GLN A 144 -4.90 -0.39 -15.39
N THR A 145 -3.81 -0.62 -14.66
CA THR A 145 -3.40 -1.97 -14.24
C THR A 145 -4.44 -2.60 -13.33
N GLN A 146 -4.89 -1.88 -12.29
CA GLN A 146 -5.93 -2.34 -11.38
C GLN A 146 -7.26 -2.59 -12.10
N ALA A 147 -7.64 -1.75 -13.07
CA ALA A 147 -8.85 -1.94 -13.86
C ALA A 147 -8.80 -3.26 -14.66
N ARG A 148 -7.65 -3.58 -15.27
CA ARG A 148 -7.45 -4.86 -15.99
C ARG A 148 -7.54 -6.05 -15.03
N GLU A 149 -6.88 -5.98 -13.88
CA GLU A 149 -6.93 -7.03 -12.85
C GLU A 149 -8.35 -7.25 -12.34
N HIS A 150 -9.08 -6.16 -12.05
CA HIS A 150 -10.47 -6.22 -11.62
C HIS A 150 -11.37 -6.88 -12.68
N GLN A 151 -11.20 -6.55 -13.96
CA GLN A 151 -11.95 -7.17 -15.05
C GLN A 151 -11.65 -8.68 -15.18
N GLN A 152 -10.39 -9.08 -14.99
CA GLN A 152 -10.00 -10.50 -14.98
C GLN A 152 -10.63 -11.26 -13.81
N LEU A 153 -10.62 -10.68 -12.61
CA LEU A 153 -11.24 -11.27 -11.42
C LEU A 153 -12.75 -11.41 -11.58
N LEU A 154 -13.43 -10.41 -12.15
CA LEU A 154 -14.86 -10.50 -12.47
C LEU A 154 -15.17 -11.65 -13.43
N ALA A 155 -14.37 -11.80 -14.50
CA ALA A 155 -14.54 -12.91 -15.44
C ALA A 155 -14.34 -14.27 -14.77
N GLN A 156 -13.35 -14.39 -13.87
CA GLN A 156 -13.11 -15.60 -13.10
C GLN A 156 -14.25 -15.91 -12.13
N GLN A 157 -14.77 -14.89 -11.45
CA GLN A 157 -15.91 -15.03 -10.54
C GLN A 157 -17.15 -15.53 -11.28
N GLN A 158 -17.44 -14.95 -12.46
CA GLN A 158 -18.57 -15.37 -13.29
C GLN A 158 -18.43 -16.83 -13.70
N LYS A 159 -17.23 -17.25 -14.14
CA LYS A 159 -16.95 -18.65 -14.49
C LYS A 159 -17.18 -19.59 -13.32
N GLN A 160 -16.74 -19.24 -12.11
CA GLN A 160 -16.96 -20.04 -10.90
C GLN A 160 -18.46 -20.09 -10.53
N ALA A 161 -19.18 -18.99 -10.68
CA ALA A 161 -20.62 -18.94 -10.41
C ALA A 161 -21.40 -19.87 -11.36
N ASP A 162 -21.03 -19.90 -12.64
CA ASP A 162 -21.68 -20.77 -13.62
C ASP A 162 -21.34 -22.25 -13.39
N GLN A 163 -20.09 -22.56 -13.00
CA GLN A 163 -19.71 -23.92 -12.57
C GLN A 163 -20.51 -24.36 -11.33
N ALA A 164 -20.68 -23.49 -10.33
CA ALA A 164 -21.47 -23.80 -9.14
C ALA A 164 -22.95 -24.06 -9.47
N LYS A 165 -23.53 -23.30 -10.41
CA LYS A 165 -24.89 -23.54 -10.91
C LYS A 165 -25.00 -24.90 -11.59
N ALA A 166 -24.05 -25.25 -12.45
CA ALA A 166 -24.00 -26.54 -13.15
C ALA A 166 -23.88 -27.73 -12.17
N LEU A 167 -23.01 -27.64 -11.17
CA LEU A 167 -22.88 -28.67 -10.14
C LEU A 167 -24.18 -28.80 -9.31
N LYS A 168 -24.85 -27.68 -9.02
CA LYS A 168 -26.13 -27.70 -8.29
C LYS A 168 -27.25 -28.38 -9.09
N THR A 169 -27.30 -28.21 -10.41
CA THR A 169 -28.29 -28.92 -11.24
C THR A 169 -28.00 -30.41 -11.32
N GLU A 170 -26.73 -30.79 -11.47
CA GLU A 170 -26.30 -32.19 -11.47
C GLU A 170 -26.60 -32.89 -10.13
N LEU A 171 -26.30 -32.25 -9.00
CA LEU A 171 -26.64 -32.77 -7.67
C LEU A 171 -28.15 -32.99 -7.50
N LYS A 172 -28.99 -32.08 -8.00
CA LYS A 172 -30.45 -32.26 -7.98
C LYS A 172 -30.89 -33.47 -8.80
N GLN A 173 -30.29 -33.68 -9.98
CA GLN A 173 -30.58 -34.85 -10.83
C GLN A 173 -30.17 -36.15 -10.14
N ARG A 174 -28.96 -36.24 -9.58
CA ARG A 174 -28.48 -37.41 -8.84
C ARG A 174 -29.37 -37.75 -7.65
N LYS A 175 -29.83 -36.74 -6.88
CA LYS A 175 -30.77 -36.96 -5.76
C LYS A 175 -32.11 -37.56 -6.21
N LYS A 176 -32.66 -37.13 -7.36
CA LYS A 176 -33.90 -37.70 -7.90
C LYS A 176 -33.73 -39.18 -8.26
N ILE A 177 -32.62 -39.54 -8.90
CA ILE A 177 -32.30 -40.92 -9.27
C ILE A 177 -32.21 -41.80 -8.01
N ILE A 178 -31.48 -41.32 -6.98
CA ILE A 178 -31.34 -42.06 -5.72
C ILE A 178 -32.70 -42.29 -5.03
N ALA A 179 -33.58 -41.27 -5.00
CA ALA A 179 -34.91 -41.40 -4.42
C ALA A 179 -35.79 -42.43 -5.16
N LEU A 180 -35.76 -42.42 -6.49
CA LEU A 180 -36.49 -43.40 -7.32
C LEU A 180 -36.01 -44.84 -7.04
N ASN A 181 -34.69 -45.03 -6.95
CA ASN A 181 -34.10 -46.34 -6.67
C ASN A 181 -34.48 -46.85 -5.26
N GLN A 182 -34.51 -45.98 -4.25
CA GLN A 182 -34.92 -46.35 -2.90
C GLN A 182 -36.40 -46.78 -2.84
N GLN A 183 -37.29 -46.07 -3.53
CA GLN A 183 -38.71 -46.44 -3.58
C GLN A 183 -38.92 -47.82 -4.22
N ALA A 184 -38.17 -48.13 -5.28
CA ALA A 184 -38.23 -49.43 -5.94
C ALA A 184 -37.81 -50.58 -5.00
N MET A 185 -36.82 -50.35 -4.12
CA MET A 185 -36.34 -51.35 -3.16
C MET A 185 -37.33 -51.63 -2.02
N ILE A 186 -38.05 -50.61 -1.53
CA ILE A 186 -39.01 -50.73 -0.42
C ILE A 186 -40.26 -51.53 -0.83
N ASN A 187 -40.67 -51.45 -2.09
CA ASN A 187 -41.86 -52.17 -2.57
C ASN A 187 -41.67 -53.70 -2.65
N MET A 188 -40.46 -54.23 -2.44
CA MET A 188 -40.11 -55.64 -2.65
C MET A 188 -40.14 -56.51 -1.37
N THR A 189 -40.38 -55.94 -0.18
CA THR A 189 -40.05 -56.60 1.11
C THR A 189 -41.21 -57.14 1.97
N ASN A 190 -42.46 -57.19 1.50
CA ASN A 190 -43.58 -57.63 2.35
C ASN A 190 -44.13 -59.04 2.03
N CYS A 191 -43.98 -59.94 3.02
CA CYS A 191 -44.54 -61.29 3.23
C CYS A 191 -44.16 -62.44 2.27
N HIS A 192 -43.80 -63.60 2.84
CA HIS A 192 -43.38 -64.81 2.11
C HIS A 192 -44.54 -65.80 1.96
N LYS A 193 -45.37 -65.59 0.94
CA LYS A 193 -46.48 -66.49 0.61
C LYS A 193 -46.00 -67.68 -0.21
N CYS A 194 -46.54 -68.87 0.08
CA CYS A 194 -46.38 -70.01 -0.81
C CYS A 194 -47.13 -69.76 -2.12
N GLN A 195 -46.52 -70.13 -3.25
CA GLN A 195 -47.12 -69.92 -4.58
C GLN A 195 -47.97 -71.12 -5.03
N HIS A 196 -47.93 -72.22 -4.27
CA HIS A 196 -48.55 -73.50 -4.63
C HIS A 196 -49.64 -73.92 -3.62
N CYS A 197 -49.84 -73.13 -2.55
CA CYS A 197 -50.98 -73.22 -1.65
C CYS A 197 -51.15 -71.91 -0.85
N ASP A 198 -52.28 -71.74 -0.15
CA ASP A 198 -52.64 -70.47 0.51
C ASP A 198 -51.92 -70.18 1.84
N LYS A 199 -50.79 -70.86 2.11
CA LYS A 199 -50.05 -70.69 3.37
C LYS A 199 -49.05 -69.53 3.27
N ALA A 200 -49.17 -68.58 4.21
CA ALA A 200 -48.23 -67.49 4.39
C ALA A 200 -47.35 -67.76 5.61
N PHE A 201 -46.05 -67.50 5.47
CA PHE A 201 -45.08 -67.80 6.51
C PHE A 201 -44.43 -66.52 7.00
N MET A 202 -44.21 -66.46 8.32
CA MET A 202 -43.61 -65.30 8.99
C MET A 202 -42.16 -65.05 8.57
N ASN A 203 -41.46 -66.07 8.05
CA ASN A 203 -40.11 -65.96 7.55
C ASN A 203 -39.90 -66.90 6.35
N SER A 204 -38.85 -66.63 5.57
CA SER A 204 -38.53 -67.41 4.37
C SER A 204 -38.13 -68.86 4.69
N SER A 205 -37.61 -69.15 5.87
CA SER A 205 -37.14 -70.49 6.24
C SER A 205 -38.30 -71.47 6.51
N PHE A 206 -39.39 -71.01 7.14
CA PHE A 206 -40.59 -71.82 7.31
C PHE A 206 -41.29 -72.09 5.98
N LEU A 207 -41.32 -71.11 5.06
CA LEU A 207 -41.80 -71.34 3.69
C LEU A 207 -40.94 -72.39 2.97
N GLN A 208 -39.62 -72.30 3.08
CA GLN A 208 -38.69 -73.21 2.41
C GLN A 208 -38.83 -74.67 2.93
N ASN A 209 -39.01 -74.86 4.25
CA ASN A 209 -39.25 -76.19 4.82
C ASN A 209 -40.61 -76.77 4.40
N HIS A 210 -41.62 -75.90 4.28
CA HIS A 210 -42.92 -76.27 3.74
C HIS A 210 -42.83 -76.73 2.27
N MET A 211 -42.10 -75.98 1.42
CA MET A 211 -41.86 -76.34 0.03
C MET A 211 -41.15 -77.70 -0.07
N GLN A 212 -40.11 -77.94 0.74
CA GLN A 212 -39.36 -79.20 0.75
C GLN A 212 -40.21 -80.44 1.09
N ARG A 213 -41.15 -80.32 2.04
CA ARG A 213 -41.94 -81.47 2.51
C ARG A 213 -43.22 -81.72 1.73
N ARG A 214 -43.82 -80.67 1.16
CA ARG A 214 -45.16 -80.73 0.54
C ARG A 214 -45.13 -80.51 -0.97
N HIS A 215 -44.06 -79.93 -1.51
CA HIS A 215 -43.87 -79.66 -2.94
C HIS A 215 -42.43 -80.03 -3.37
N PRO A 216 -41.98 -81.29 -3.22
CA PRO A 216 -40.58 -81.70 -3.41
C PRO A 216 -40.06 -81.51 -4.84
N ASP A 217 -40.87 -81.76 -5.87
CA ASP A 217 -40.45 -81.56 -7.27
C ASP A 217 -40.21 -80.09 -7.61
N GLU A 218 -41.02 -79.19 -7.03
CA GLU A 218 -40.87 -77.74 -7.15
C GLU A 218 -39.72 -77.21 -6.29
N TYR A 219 -39.48 -77.83 -5.13
CA TYR A 219 -38.36 -77.51 -4.24
C TYR A 219 -37.01 -77.78 -4.91
N ASP A 220 -36.87 -78.91 -5.61
CA ASP A 220 -35.64 -79.26 -6.33
C ASP A 220 -35.42 -78.37 -7.56
N SER A 221 -36.49 -77.95 -8.25
CA SER A 221 -36.42 -76.93 -9.29
C SER A 221 -36.02 -75.55 -8.72
N GLN A 222 -36.57 -75.20 -7.54
CA GLN A 222 -36.20 -73.98 -6.82
C GLN A 222 -34.76 -73.98 -6.33
N LEU A 223 -34.19 -75.12 -5.92
CA LEU A 223 -32.78 -75.24 -5.53
C LEU A 223 -31.82 -74.93 -6.68
N ARG A 224 -32.16 -75.33 -7.92
CA ARG A 224 -31.38 -74.98 -9.12
C ARG A 224 -31.41 -73.49 -9.40
N THR A 225 -32.57 -72.84 -9.31
CA THR A 225 -32.66 -71.36 -9.37
C THR A 225 -32.07 -70.68 -8.13
N GLY A 226 -32.08 -71.34 -6.98
CA GLY A 226 -31.55 -70.86 -5.69
C GLY A 226 -30.03 -70.80 -5.71
N ASN A 227 -29.37 -71.73 -6.39
CA ASN A 227 -27.93 -71.63 -6.65
C ASN A 227 -27.61 -70.44 -7.57
N GLN A 228 -28.40 -70.16 -8.62
CA GLN A 228 -28.25 -68.93 -9.40
C GLN A 228 -28.48 -67.66 -8.55
N ARG A 229 -29.47 -67.67 -7.65
CA ARG A 229 -29.71 -66.57 -6.71
C ARG A 229 -28.59 -66.42 -5.67
N LYS A 230 -27.96 -67.50 -5.20
CA LYS A 230 -26.79 -67.44 -4.31
C LYS A 230 -25.60 -66.81 -5.02
N VAL A 231 -25.33 -67.18 -6.27
CA VAL A 231 -24.30 -66.54 -7.09
C VAL A 231 -24.61 -65.05 -7.27
N LYS A 232 -25.87 -64.69 -7.53
CA LYS A 232 -26.31 -63.30 -7.60
C LYS A 232 -26.18 -62.56 -6.25
N SER A 233 -26.48 -63.21 -5.13
CA SER A 233 -26.35 -62.64 -3.79
C SER A 233 -24.89 -62.38 -3.40
N ILE A 234 -23.97 -63.25 -3.81
CA ILE A 234 -22.52 -63.03 -3.63
C ILE A 234 -22.09 -61.82 -4.47
N ALA A 235 -22.57 -61.71 -5.72
CA ALA A 235 -22.31 -60.54 -6.56
C ALA A 235 -22.91 -59.24 -5.96
N ASP A 236 -24.11 -59.31 -5.38
CA ASP A 236 -24.74 -58.18 -4.71
C ASP A 236 -24.01 -57.81 -3.41
N GLU A 237 -23.46 -58.77 -2.65
CA GLU A 237 -22.63 -58.52 -1.47
C GLU A 237 -21.29 -57.87 -1.82
N GLU A 238 -20.65 -58.32 -2.89
CA GLU A 238 -19.45 -57.68 -3.44
C GLU A 238 -19.75 -56.25 -3.90
N GLU A 239 -20.90 -56.02 -4.54
CA GLU A 239 -21.36 -54.69 -4.93
C GLU A 239 -21.64 -53.80 -3.71
N ILE A 240 -22.30 -54.31 -2.67
CA ILE A 240 -22.51 -53.60 -1.41
C ILE A 240 -21.18 -53.25 -0.75
N SER A 241 -20.22 -54.17 -0.75
CA SER A 241 -18.88 -53.92 -0.23
C SER A 241 -18.18 -52.81 -1.00
N ARG A 242 -18.27 -52.84 -2.35
CA ARG A 242 -17.76 -51.80 -3.24
C ARG A 242 -18.42 -50.44 -2.96
N LEU A 243 -19.75 -50.41 -2.85
CA LEU A 243 -20.52 -49.19 -2.58
C LEU A 243 -20.22 -48.62 -1.19
N LYS A 244 -20.05 -49.46 -0.17
CA LYS A 244 -19.60 -49.03 1.17
C LYS A 244 -18.19 -48.43 1.12
N GLY A 245 -17.28 -49.04 0.35
CA GLY A 245 -15.95 -48.50 0.10
C GLY A 245 -16.00 -47.11 -0.57
N GLN A 246 -16.84 -46.96 -1.60
CA GLN A 246 -17.06 -45.67 -2.26
C GLN A 246 -17.69 -44.63 -1.33
N LEU A 247 -18.65 -45.02 -0.49
CA LEU A 247 -19.28 -44.14 0.48
C LEU A 247 -18.28 -43.67 1.55
N SER A 248 -17.46 -44.58 2.07
CA SER A 248 -16.40 -44.25 3.02
C SER A 248 -15.39 -43.27 2.41
N LYS A 249 -14.93 -43.54 1.18
CA LYS A 249 -14.01 -42.67 0.45
C LYS A 249 -14.60 -41.26 0.23
N THR A 250 -15.82 -41.18 -0.28
CA THR A 250 -16.49 -39.89 -0.54
C THR A 250 -16.78 -39.12 0.75
N THR A 251 -17.10 -39.81 1.85
CA THR A 251 -17.31 -39.18 3.17
C THR A 251 -16.00 -38.59 3.70
N SER A 252 -14.90 -39.33 3.59
CA SER A 252 -13.56 -38.85 3.96
C SER A 252 -13.12 -37.65 3.12
N GLU A 253 -13.37 -37.68 1.81
CA GLU A 253 -13.11 -36.55 0.91
C GLU A 253 -13.92 -35.30 1.28
N LEU A 254 -15.21 -35.47 1.59
CA LEU A 254 -16.08 -34.37 2.01
C LEU A 254 -15.64 -33.76 3.33
N GLU A 255 -15.22 -34.59 4.28
CA GLU A 255 -14.73 -34.16 5.59
C GLU A 255 -13.40 -33.41 5.47
N SER A 256 -12.49 -33.88 4.62
CA SER A 256 -11.26 -33.17 4.27
C SER A 256 -11.55 -31.81 3.62
N GLN A 257 -12.49 -31.75 2.67
CA GLN A 257 -12.91 -30.49 2.05
C GLN A 257 -13.51 -29.52 3.08
N LYS A 258 -14.34 -30.02 4.00
CA LYS A 258 -14.92 -29.20 5.08
C LYS A 258 -13.83 -28.63 5.99
N GLN A 259 -12.84 -29.43 6.37
CA GLN A 259 -11.71 -28.96 7.18
C GLN A 259 -10.88 -27.90 6.43
N ALA A 260 -10.61 -28.13 5.13
CA ALA A 260 -9.90 -27.15 4.30
C ALA A 260 -10.65 -25.82 4.19
N LEU A 261 -11.98 -25.85 4.04
CA LEU A 261 -12.80 -24.64 4.01
C LEU A 261 -12.77 -23.90 5.35
N LEU A 262 -12.85 -24.61 6.48
CA LEU A 262 -12.74 -24.00 7.80
C LEU A 262 -11.38 -23.36 8.03
N ALA A 263 -10.30 -24.03 7.63
CA ALA A 263 -8.94 -23.49 7.71
C ALA A 263 -8.76 -22.24 6.83
N LYS A 264 -9.34 -22.25 5.63
CA LYS A 264 -9.34 -21.07 4.75
C LYS A 264 -10.13 -19.91 5.35
N ALA A 265 -11.30 -20.17 5.92
CA ALA A 265 -12.12 -19.16 6.58
C ALA A 265 -11.46 -18.57 7.85
N SER A 266 -10.67 -19.35 8.60
CA SER A 266 -9.85 -18.79 9.68
C SER A 266 -8.71 -17.93 9.13
N GLN A 267 -8.01 -18.39 8.10
CA GLN A 267 -6.91 -17.64 7.50
C GLN A 267 -7.38 -16.30 6.91
N GLU A 268 -8.55 -16.26 6.27
CA GLU A 268 -9.15 -15.03 5.75
C GLU A 268 -9.50 -14.04 6.87
N ARG A 269 -10.02 -14.53 8.01
CA ARG A 269 -10.27 -13.67 9.19
C ARG A 269 -8.99 -13.09 9.76
N ASP A 270 -7.93 -13.89 9.84
CA ASP A 270 -6.63 -13.41 10.31
C ASP A 270 -6.05 -12.35 9.36
N GLN A 271 -6.16 -12.57 8.04
CA GLN A 271 -5.75 -11.58 7.03
C GLN A 271 -6.56 -10.28 7.15
N GLN A 272 -7.88 -10.37 7.34
CA GLN A 272 -8.73 -9.20 7.56
C GLN A 272 -8.35 -8.46 8.84
N SER A 273 -8.07 -9.17 9.94
CA SER A 273 -7.60 -8.56 11.19
C SER A 273 -6.27 -7.83 10.99
N MET A 274 -5.33 -8.45 10.30
CA MET A 274 -4.02 -7.84 9.97
C MET A 274 -4.19 -6.59 9.10
N HIS A 275 -5.09 -6.64 8.11
CA HIS A 275 -5.39 -5.49 7.26
C HIS A 275 -6.02 -4.35 8.06
N GLN A 276 -6.98 -4.64 8.94
CA GLN A 276 -7.58 -3.64 9.83
C GLN A 276 -6.54 -3.02 10.78
N ASP A 277 -5.63 -3.82 11.34
CA ASP A 277 -4.55 -3.32 12.19
C ASP A 277 -3.58 -2.43 11.42
N TRP A 278 -3.28 -2.76 10.17
CA TRP A 278 -2.46 -1.93 9.31
C TRP A 278 -3.14 -0.60 8.99
N MET A 279 -4.43 -0.61 8.64
CA MET A 279 -5.22 0.61 8.43
C MET A 279 -5.27 1.50 9.68
N ARG A 280 -5.44 0.91 10.87
CA ARG A 280 -5.38 1.64 12.15
C ARG A 280 -4.02 2.27 12.42
N LYS A 281 -2.92 1.62 12.01
CA LYS A 281 -1.57 2.21 12.13
C LYS A 281 -1.37 3.35 11.15
N LEU A 282 -1.87 3.20 9.92
CA LEU A 282 -1.79 4.23 8.90
C LEU A 282 -2.57 5.50 9.33
N GLU A 283 -3.79 5.35 9.85
CA GLU A 283 -4.57 6.50 10.31
C GLU A 283 -3.89 7.22 11.48
N ARG A 284 -3.37 6.48 12.47
CA ARG A 284 -2.60 7.07 13.57
C ARG A 284 -1.36 7.83 13.09
N TRP A 285 -0.64 7.28 12.12
CA TRP A 285 0.51 7.95 11.55
C TRP A 285 0.09 9.23 10.82
N LYS A 286 -0.99 9.18 10.04
CA LYS A 286 -1.55 10.34 9.33
C LYS A 286 -2.00 11.44 10.31
N GLU A 287 -2.70 11.08 11.39
CA GLU A 287 -3.09 12.00 12.46
C GLU A 287 -1.86 12.66 13.11
N GLU A 288 -0.81 11.88 13.38
CA GLU A 288 0.44 12.37 13.96
C GLU A 288 1.18 13.35 13.03
N GLU A 289 1.24 13.07 11.74
CA GLU A 289 1.83 14.01 10.77
C GLU A 289 0.98 15.27 10.61
N HIS A 290 -0.35 15.15 10.58
CA HIS A 290 -1.24 16.32 10.59
C HIS A 290 -1.06 17.17 11.86
N ARG A 291 -0.91 16.53 13.03
CA ARG A 291 -0.62 17.21 14.29
C ARG A 291 0.69 18.00 14.24
N LYS A 292 1.76 17.42 13.70
CA LYS A 292 3.06 18.11 13.54
C LYS A 292 2.95 19.33 12.61
N ILE A 293 2.20 19.21 11.51
CA ILE A 293 1.96 20.33 10.60
C ILE A 293 1.18 21.44 11.30
N GLU A 294 0.15 21.09 12.07
CA GLU A 294 -0.63 22.07 12.85
C GLU A 294 0.24 22.76 13.90
N GLU A 295 1.06 22.01 14.64
CA GLU A 295 1.99 22.56 15.63
C GLU A 295 3.00 23.53 15.01
N MET A 296 3.53 23.18 13.83
CA MET A 296 4.44 24.05 13.08
C MET A 296 3.72 25.32 12.59
N ARG A 297 2.50 25.17 12.06
CA ARG A 297 1.66 26.29 11.60
C ARG A 297 1.32 27.25 12.74
N ASP A 298 0.94 26.71 13.90
CA ASP A 298 0.68 27.51 15.09
C ASP A 298 1.95 28.17 15.65
N GLY A 299 3.10 27.47 15.55
CA GLY A 299 4.41 28.04 15.85
C GLY A 299 4.69 29.29 15.01
N PHE A 300 4.57 29.16 13.68
CA PHE A 300 4.76 30.29 12.77
C PHE A 300 3.74 31.41 12.99
N ARG A 301 2.47 31.10 13.26
CA ARG A 301 1.45 32.10 13.58
C ARG A 301 1.84 32.94 14.79
N ARG A 302 2.27 32.30 15.89
CA ARG A 302 2.70 32.99 17.12
C ARG A 302 3.93 33.87 16.88
N GLU A 303 4.88 33.40 16.07
CA GLU A 303 6.08 34.18 15.73
C GLU A 303 5.73 35.41 14.89
N ILE A 304 4.82 35.27 13.92
CA ILE A 304 4.28 36.40 13.15
C ILE A 304 3.58 37.41 14.07
N GLU A 305 2.77 36.97 15.03
CA GLU A 305 2.12 37.87 16.01
C GLU A 305 3.14 38.60 16.90
N MET A 306 4.18 37.89 17.37
CA MET A 306 5.26 38.51 18.15
C MET A 306 5.99 39.59 17.35
N LEU A 307 6.33 39.31 16.09
CA LEU A 307 7.00 40.26 15.20
C LEU A 307 6.11 41.46 14.88
N HIS A 308 4.81 41.25 14.65
CA HIS A 308 3.86 42.36 14.47
C HIS A 308 3.80 43.27 15.71
N ASN A 309 3.72 42.69 16.91
CA ASN A 309 3.71 43.45 18.16
C ASN A 309 5.01 44.23 18.38
N GLN A 310 6.17 43.63 18.11
CA GLN A 310 7.46 44.32 18.16
C GLN A 310 7.53 45.47 17.15
N ASN A 311 7.11 45.24 15.91
CA ASN A 311 7.04 46.29 14.89
C ASN A 311 6.13 47.44 15.32
N ALA A 312 4.95 47.14 15.88
CA ALA A 312 4.04 48.16 16.39
C ALA A 312 4.67 49.01 17.51
N LEU A 313 5.39 48.38 18.45
CA LEU A 313 6.10 49.09 19.51
C LEU A 313 7.25 49.95 18.98
N LEU A 314 8.01 49.44 18.00
CA LEU A 314 9.07 50.21 17.35
C LEU A 314 8.50 51.40 16.58
N GLN A 315 7.39 51.21 15.86
CA GLN A 315 6.68 52.28 15.17
C GLN A 315 6.25 53.39 16.14
N GLN A 316 5.64 53.01 17.28
CA GLN A 316 5.26 53.95 18.33
C GLN A 316 6.47 54.74 18.87
N LYS A 317 7.62 54.09 19.08
CA LYS A 317 8.86 54.75 19.51
C LYS A 317 9.38 55.74 18.48
N VAL A 318 9.34 55.38 17.20
CA VAL A 318 9.73 56.27 16.09
C VAL A 318 8.82 57.49 16.03
N ASP A 319 7.50 57.29 16.17
CA ASP A 319 6.52 58.38 16.15
C ASP A 319 6.71 59.33 17.34
N LEU A 320 6.96 58.79 18.55
CA LEU A 320 7.28 59.59 19.75
C LEU A 320 8.55 60.44 19.55
N GLN A 321 9.60 59.88 18.94
CA GLN A 321 10.83 60.63 18.63
C GLN A 321 10.59 61.74 17.60
N ARG A 322 9.70 61.52 16.62
CA ARG A 322 9.32 62.53 15.63
C ARG A 322 8.49 63.66 16.22
N THR A 323 7.68 63.39 17.25
CA THR A 323 6.89 64.41 17.95
C THR A 323 7.65 65.18 19.02
N ASN A 324 8.91 64.79 19.34
CA ASN A 324 9.70 65.45 20.38
C ASN A 324 10.44 66.69 19.81
N PRO A 325 10.15 67.94 20.23
CA PRO A 325 10.64 69.15 19.55
C PRO A 325 12.13 69.49 19.77
N GLU A 326 12.88 68.75 20.59
CA GLU A 326 14.18 69.20 21.12
C GLU A 326 15.44 68.84 20.29
N ARG A 327 15.33 68.37 19.05
CA ARG A 327 16.54 68.18 18.20
C ARG A 327 16.36 68.72 16.80
N ARG A 328 16.38 70.04 16.67
CA ARG A 328 16.77 70.72 15.43
C ARG A 328 18.29 70.94 15.46
N PRO A 329 19.07 70.46 14.48
CA PRO A 329 20.48 70.85 14.38
C PRO A 329 20.54 72.30 13.90
N SER A 330 21.15 73.20 14.69
CA SER A 330 21.44 74.57 14.27
C SER A 330 22.61 74.60 13.27
N PRO A 331 22.65 75.55 12.31
CA PRO A 331 23.77 75.70 11.38
C PRO A 331 25.00 76.26 12.10
N ALA A 332 26.18 75.75 11.73
CA ALA A 332 27.48 76.14 12.27
C ALA A 332 27.84 77.61 12.01
N PRO A 333 28.53 78.30 12.94
CA PRO A 333 29.31 79.49 12.64
C PRO A 333 30.81 79.17 12.49
N GLN A 334 31.41 79.81 11.50
CA GLN A 334 32.85 79.87 11.24
C GLN A 334 33.58 80.75 12.28
N GLN A 335 34.82 80.37 12.67
CA GLN A 335 35.99 81.24 12.97
C GLN A 335 37.16 80.36 13.47
N THR A 336 38.22 80.19 12.68
CA THR A 336 39.55 80.88 12.69
C THR A 336 40.49 80.50 13.83
N ASP A 337 41.60 79.89 13.41
CA ASP A 337 42.97 79.78 13.95
C ASP A 337 43.26 80.28 15.38
N GLN A 338 43.86 79.38 16.17
CA GLN A 338 45.03 79.70 17.00
C GLN A 338 45.78 78.42 17.41
N ASP A 339 47.07 78.40 17.05
CA ASP A 339 48.10 77.43 17.45
C ASP A 339 48.26 77.34 18.98
N MET A 340 48.52 76.11 19.47
CA MET A 340 49.46 75.85 20.56
C MET A 340 50.06 74.45 20.39
N ASP A 341 51.33 74.46 20.01
CA ASP A 341 52.31 73.38 20.15
C ASP A 341 52.45 72.92 21.62
N GLU A 342 52.48 71.62 21.89
CA GLU A 342 53.66 70.97 22.48
C GLU A 342 53.46 69.44 22.73
N LYS A 343 54.26 68.67 21.97
CA LYS A 343 55.31 67.76 22.50
C LYS A 343 54.96 66.30 22.87
N LYS A 344 55.48 65.42 21.98
CA LYS A 344 56.17 64.11 22.17
C LYS A 344 55.30 62.96 22.73
N GLN A 345 55.36 61.75 22.19
CA GLN A 345 56.57 60.94 22.08
C GLN A 345 56.33 59.71 21.18
N ALA A 346 57.33 59.38 20.37
CA ALA A 346 57.42 58.18 19.56
C ALA A 346 57.83 56.95 20.40
N CYS A 347 57.35 55.76 20.01
CA CYS A 347 58.16 54.55 19.79
C CYS A 347 57.30 53.34 19.38
N GLY A 348 57.52 52.86 18.15
CA GLY A 348 57.94 51.48 17.83
C GLY A 348 57.00 50.27 17.99
N PRO A 349 57.04 49.28 17.07
CA PRO A 349 56.11 48.14 16.98
C PRO A 349 56.67 46.83 17.56
N GLU A 350 55.93 45.72 17.36
CA GLU A 350 56.17 44.27 17.63
C GLU A 350 55.14 43.74 18.65
N ASP A 351 54.53 42.55 18.55
CA ASP A 351 54.73 41.38 17.69
C ASP A 351 53.46 40.50 17.74
N GLY A 352 53.37 39.51 16.84
CA GLY A 352 52.20 38.66 16.64
C GLY A 352 51.78 37.75 17.80
N SER A 353 50.54 37.26 17.73
CA SER A 353 50.18 35.92 18.23
C SER A 353 48.93 35.38 17.54
N GLU A 354 49.21 34.33 16.79
CA GLU A 354 48.35 33.34 16.19
C GLU A 354 47.53 32.61 17.27
N THR A 355 46.21 32.49 17.10
CA THR A 355 45.42 31.47 17.81
C THR A 355 44.44 30.78 16.85
N GLN A 356 44.67 29.47 16.72
CA GLN A 356 43.90 28.51 15.94
C GLN A 356 42.56 28.22 16.63
N GLU A 357 41.45 28.41 15.93
CA GLU A 357 40.16 27.80 16.33
C GLU A 357 40.09 26.36 15.81
N THR A 358 40.01 25.42 16.75
CA THR A 358 39.87 24.00 16.50
C THR A 358 38.41 23.65 16.25
N GLY A 359 38.15 23.01 15.10
CA GLY A 359 36.84 22.54 14.69
C GLY A 359 36.34 21.38 15.55
N GLY A 360 35.17 21.57 16.16
CA GLY A 360 34.39 20.49 16.80
C GLY A 360 33.51 19.76 15.78
N LYS A 361 33.91 18.55 15.39
CA LYS A 361 33.03 17.55 14.75
C LYS A 361 32.22 16.83 15.83
N VAL A 362 30.90 17.03 15.84
CA VAL A 362 29.97 16.19 16.59
C VAL A 362 29.49 15.05 15.69
N TYR A 363 29.77 13.83 16.11
CA TYR A 363 29.23 12.60 15.56
C TYR A 363 27.74 12.48 15.91
N ILE A 364 26.90 12.08 14.95
CA ILE A 364 25.62 11.43 15.25
C ILE A 364 25.68 10.00 14.72
N LYS A 365 25.66 9.06 15.66
CA LYS A 365 25.30 7.65 15.49
C LYS A 365 23.78 7.55 15.56
N ASN A 366 23.15 7.10 14.48
CA ASN A 366 22.26 5.92 14.43
C ASN A 366 21.66 5.78 13.03
#